data_AF-E9J8H7-F1
#
_entry.id   AF-E9J8H7-F1
#
_cell.length_a   1.000
_cell.length_b   1.000
_cell.length_c   1.000
_cell.angle_alpha   90.00
_cell.angle_beta   90.00
_cell.angle_gamma   90.00
#
_symmetry.space_group_name_H-M   'P 1'
#
loop_
_entity.id
_entity.type
_entity.pdbx_description
1 polymer ?
#
loop_
_entity_poly.entity_id
_entity_poly.type
_entity_poly.pdbx_seq_one_letter_code
_entity_poly.pdbx_strand_id
1 'polypeptide(L)' 'RNIPEMQTENPTITLRDDGLYNILLRVTLLDEDLPETTIIKCLLSISKASYNVSRKTVYYT' A
#
# COMPACT_ATOMS: atom_id res chain seq x y z
N ARG A 1 16.22 5.72 15.37
CA ARG A 1 15.39 4.61 14.86
C ARG A 1 15.26 4.85 13.36
N ASN A 2 15.96 4.06 12.54
CA ASN A 2 15.77 4.09 11.09
C ASN A 2 14.44 3.41 10.79
N ILE A 3 13.47 4.16 10.26
CA ILE A 3 12.28 3.56 9.66
C ILE A 3 12.76 2.94 8.35
N PRO A 4 12.52 1.65 8.08
CA PRO A 4 12.88 1.05 6.81
C PRO A 4 12.30 1.90 5.69
N GLU A 5 13.15 2.40 4.81
CA GLU A 5 12.67 3.10 3.62
C GLU A 5 12.01 2.03 2.74
N MET A 6 10.68 2.03 2.76
CA MET A 6 9.89 1.07 2.01
C MET A 6 10.14 1.33 0.52
N GLN A 7 10.93 0.49 -0.13
CA GLN A 7 11.09 0.52 -1.58
C GLN A 7 9.74 0.13 -2.20
N THR A 8 8.91 1.13 -2.49
CA THR A 8 7.65 0.93 -3.17
C THR A 8 7.91 0.93 -4.67
N GLU A 9 7.67 -0.20 -5.31
CA GLU A 9 7.57 -0.26 -6.77
C GLU A 9 6.40 0.58 -7.28
N ASN A 10 6.43 0.90 -8.57
CA ASN A 10 5.27 1.51 -9.20
C ASN A 10 4.07 0.55 -9.14
N PRO A 11 2.86 1.06 -8.86
CA PRO A 11 1.67 0.21 -8.85
C PRO A 11 1.42 -0.37 -10.24
N THR A 12 1.01 -1.63 -10.29
CA THR A 12 0.52 -2.26 -11.51
C THR A 12 -0.92 -1.80 -11.77
N ILE A 13 -1.17 -1.28 -12.97
CA ILE A 13 -2.48 -0.81 -13.41
C ILE A 13 -2.92 -1.65 -14.61
N THR A 14 -4.11 -2.24 -14.54
CA THR A 14 -4.64 -3.11 -15.61
C THR A 14 -6.06 -2.69 -15.97
N LEU A 15 -6.32 -2.47 -17.25
CA LEU A 15 -7.67 -2.25 -17.78
C LEU A 15 -8.42 -3.59 -17.85
N ARG A 16 -9.65 -3.61 -17.36
CA ARG A 16 -10.56 -4.76 -17.39
C ARG A 16 -11.51 -4.66 -18.59
N ASP A 17 -12.15 -5.77 -18.92
CA ASP A 17 -13.12 -5.87 -20.01
C ASP A 17 -14.38 -5.01 -19.80
N ASP A 18 -14.71 -4.70 -18.54
CA ASP A 18 -15.83 -3.81 -18.17
C ASP A 18 -15.47 -2.31 -18.22
N GLY A 19 -14.26 -1.97 -18.69
CA GLY A 19 -13.77 -0.60 -18.79
C GLY A 19 -13.28 0.01 -17.46
N LEU A 20 -13.26 -0.77 -16.37
CA LEU A 20 -12.71 -0.35 -15.08
C LEU A 20 -11.21 -0.69 -14.97
N TYR A 21 -10.52 -0.05 -14.03
CA TYR A 21 -9.10 -0.32 -13.77
C TYR A 21 -8.91 -1.10 -12.47
N ASN A 22 -8.08 -2.14 -12.53
CA ASN A 22 -7.48 -2.75 -11.35
C ASN A 22 -6.16 -2.04 -11.03
N ILE A 23 -5.96 -1.66 -9.77
CA ILE A 23 -4.73 -1.04 -9.27
C ILE A 23 -4.19 -1.93 -8.17
N LEU A 24 -2.94 -2.37 -8.31
CA LEU A 24 -2.28 -3.26 -7.36
C LEU A 24 -0.90 -2.72 -6.99
N LEU A 25 -0.68 -2.51 -5.69
CA LEU A 25 0.63 -2.21 -5.12
C LEU A 25 0.94 -3.30 -4.10
N ARG A 26 2.12 -3.92 -4.21
CA ARG A 26 2.59 -4.93 -3.27
C ARG A 26 3.81 -4.41 -2.54
N VAL A 27 3.87 -4.71 -1.26
CA VAL A 27 4.99 -4.39 -0.38
C VAL A 27 5.23 -5.64 0.44
N THR A 28 6.47 -6.11 0.46
CA THR A 28 6.89 -7.24 1.27
C THR A 28 7.76 -6.71 2.41
N LEU A 29 7.44 -7.09 3.64
CA LEU A 29 8.16 -6.74 4.85
C LEU A 29 8.49 -8.05 5.58
N LEU A 30 9.70 -8.18 6.11
CA LEU A 30 10.10 -9.33 6.91
C LEU A 30 9.85 -9.04 8.39
N ASP A 31 9.38 -10.01 9.15
CA ASP A 31 9.07 -9.84 10.58
C ASP A 31 10.29 -9.40 11.39
N GLU A 32 11.49 -9.85 11.00
CA GLU A 32 12.78 -9.48 11.61
C GLU A 32 13.10 -7.98 11.47
N ASP A 33 12.58 -7.33 10.43
CA ASP A 33 12.79 -5.91 10.15
C ASP A 33 11.71 -5.03 10.80
N LEU A 34 10.68 -5.63 11.40
CA LEU A 34 9.53 -4.93 11.95
C LEU A 34 9.66 -4.74 13.48
N PRO A 35 9.34 -3.55 14.00
CA PRO A 35 9.18 -3.38 15.45
C PRO A 35 8.00 -4.21 15.97
N GLU A 36 8.04 -4.52 17.27
CA GLU A 36 7.02 -5.28 18.04
C GLU A 36 5.57 -4.87 17.73
N THR A 37 5.35 -3.60 17.41
CA THR A 37 4.07 -3.14 16.87
C THR A 37 4.32 -2.28 15.64
N THR A 38 3.77 -2.74 14.51
CA THR A 38 3.89 -2.07 13.22
C THR A 38 2.52 -1.61 12.74
N ILE A 39 2.44 -0.37 12.27
CA ILE A 39 1.22 0.18 11.66
C ILE A 39 1.46 0.31 10.16
N ILE A 40 0.69 -0.43 9.37
CA ILE A 40 0.67 -0.31 7.91
C ILE A 40 -0.54 0.52 7.49
N LYS A 41 -0.28 1.62 6.78
CA LYS A 41 -1.31 2.48 6.20
C LYS A 41 -1.13 2.55 4.69
N CYS A 42 -2.16 2.13 3.95
CA CYS A 42 -2.21 2.24 2.50
C CYS A 42 -3.21 3.34 2.10
N LEU A 43 -2.84 4.17 1.13
CA LEU A 43 -3.65 5.28 0.62
C LEU A 43 -3.82 5.12 -0.89
N LEU A 44 -5.05 5.05 -1.37
CA LEU A 44 -5.38 5.16 -2.78
C LEU A 44 -6.00 6.54 -3.04
N SER A 45 -5.28 7.39 -3.77
CA SER A 45 -5.72 8.74 -4.11
C SER A 45 -5.80 8.91 -5.63
N ILE A 46 -6.95 9.37 -6.12
CA ILE A 46 -7.20 9.67 -7.53
C ILE A 46 -7.72 11.11 -7.61
N SER A 47 -6.79 12.06 -7.74
CA SER A 47 -7.09 13.50 -7.63
C SER A 47 -8.15 13.98 -8.62
N LYS A 48 -8.12 13.48 -9.87
CA LYS A 48 -9.09 13.86 -10.92
C LYS A 48 -10.54 13.49 -10.58
N ALA A 49 -10.75 12.46 -9.75
CA ALA A 49 -12.06 11.99 -9.35
C ALA A 49 -12.43 12.41 -7.92
N SER A 50 -11.60 13.23 -7.26
CA SER A 50 -11.72 13.56 -5.83
C SER A 50 -11.89 12.31 -4.94
N TYR A 51 -11.30 11.20 -5.36
CA TYR A 51 -11.43 9.92 -4.68
C TYR A 51 -10.21 9.68 -3.79
N ASN A 52 -10.45 9.42 -2.51
CA ASN A 52 -9.40 9.14 -1.55
C ASN A 52 -9.90 8.11 -0.53
N VAL A 53 -9.26 6.95 -0.50
CA VAL A 53 -9.56 5.88 0.44
C VAL A 53 -8.26 5.43 1.10
N SER A 54 -8.32 5.25 2.42
CA SER A 54 -7.18 4.72 3.19
C SER A 54 -7.59 3.50 3.99
N ARG A 55 -6.65 2.56 4.12
CA ARG A 55 -6.80 1.39 4.98
C ARG A 55 -5.61 1.33 5.93
N LYS A 56 -5.89 1.02 7.19
CA LYS A 56 -4.89 0.88 8.25
C LYS A 56 -5.01 -0.51 8.86
N THR A 57 -3.88 -1.16 9.04
CA THR A 57 -3.77 -2.45 9.75
C THR A 57 -2.64 -2.34 10.77
N VAL A 58 -2.84 -2.93 11.94
CA VAL A 58 -1.82 -3.06 12.98
C VAL A 58 -1.33 -4.51 12.97
N TYR A 59 -0.01 -4.67 12.95
CA TYR A 59 0.69 -5.95 13.01
C TYR A 59 1.48 -6.01 14.31
N TYR A 60 1.49 -7.20 14.90
CA TYR A 60 2.25 -7.54 16.08
C TYR A 60 3.16 -8.70 15.68
N THR A 61 4.45 -8.58 15.98
CA THR A 61 5.45 -9.63 15.74
C THR A 61 5.69 -10.47 16.98
#